data_AF-A0A3R7FRI9-F1
#
_entry.id   AF-A0A3R7FRI9-F1
#
_cell.length_a   1.000
_cell.length_b   1.000
_cell.length_c   1.000
_cell.angle_alpha   90.00
_cell.angle_beta   90.00
_cell.angle_gamma   90.00
#
_symmetry.space_group_name_H-M   'P 1'
#
loop_
_entity.id
_entity.type
_entity.pdbx_description
1 polymer ?
#
loop_
_entity_poly.entity_id
_entity_poly.type
_entity_poly.pdbx_seq_one_letter_code
_entity_poly.pdbx_strand_id
1 'polypeptide(L)'
;YAKIATVAEELKNPGRNLPLAVIGSVAIVTVLYAILVSIMLGVVPWPDLSQSAPLTQATQLAFPGGLAGLAVTVVTLGALLATVSSANASILASARINFAMGRDRVVTNWLNEIHPNYATPYRSILVTGAVIILFIAALGRDI
;
A
#
# COMPACT_ATOMS: atom_id res chain seq x y z
N TYR A 1 -4.17 7.54 -3.96
CA TYR A 1 -5.22 8.26 -4.72
C TYR A 1 -5.94 7.35 -5.73
N ALA A 2 -5.23 6.60 -6.60
CA ALA A 2 -5.87 5.76 -7.64
C ALA A 2 -6.92 4.76 -7.10
N LYS A 3 -6.66 4.15 -5.94
CA LYS A 3 -7.59 3.22 -5.27
C LYS A 3 -8.89 3.88 -4.79
N ILE A 4 -8.87 5.18 -4.48
CA ILE A 4 -10.07 5.94 -4.06
C ILE A 4 -11.01 6.10 -5.26
N ALA A 5 -10.45 6.31 -6.46
CA ALA A 5 -11.23 6.41 -7.69
C ALA A 5 -11.91 5.08 -8.07
N THR A 6 -11.28 3.93 -7.79
CA THR A 6 -11.88 2.60 -8.07
C THR A 6 -13.07 2.25 -7.18
N VAL A 7 -13.31 3.02 -6.12
CA VAL A 7 -14.43 2.85 -5.17
C VAL A 7 -15.39 4.05 -5.27
N ALA A 8 -15.26 4.87 -6.32
CA ALA A 8 -16.07 6.08 -6.51
C ALA A 8 -17.58 5.79 -6.57
N GLU A 9 -17.97 4.64 -7.15
CA GLU A 9 -19.37 4.21 -7.25
C GLU A 9 -20.00 3.84 -5.90
N GLU A 10 -19.19 3.52 -4.88
CA GLU A 10 -19.65 3.20 -3.52
C GLU A 10 -19.67 4.42 -2.59
N LEU A 11 -19.20 5.58 -3.06
CA LEU A 11 -19.20 6.82 -2.28
C LEU A 11 -20.57 7.48 -2.32
N LYS A 12 -21.11 7.81 -1.14
CA LYS A 12 -22.29 8.68 -1.02
C LYS A 12 -21.91 10.07 -1.57
N ASN A 13 -22.61 10.58 -2.58
CA ASN A 13 -22.35 11.88 -3.24
C ASN A 13 -20.90 12.04 -3.77
N PRO A 14 -20.51 11.27 -4.81
CA PRO A 14 -19.13 11.24 -5.31
C PRO A 14 -18.65 12.61 -5.84
N GLY A 15 -19.55 13.43 -6.40
CA GLY A 15 -19.19 14.74 -6.98
C GLY A 15 -18.55 15.73 -6.01
N ARG A 16 -18.86 15.66 -4.70
CA ARG A 16 -18.19 16.47 -3.67
C ARG A 16 -17.21 15.64 -2.84
N ASN A 17 -17.59 14.42 -2.47
CA ASN A 17 -16.82 13.64 -1.52
C ASN A 17 -15.53 13.08 -2.10
N LEU A 18 -15.49 12.78 -3.40
CA LEU A 18 -14.29 12.28 -4.07
C LEU A 18 -13.15 13.33 -4.12
N PRO A 19 -13.36 14.57 -4.59
CA PRO A 19 -12.30 15.58 -4.59
C PRO A 19 -11.85 15.94 -3.17
N LEU A 20 -12.79 16.05 -2.21
CA LEU A 20 -12.47 16.28 -0.79
C LEU A 20 -11.62 15.14 -0.19
N ALA A 21 -11.95 13.88 -0.48
CA ALA A 21 -11.19 12.73 0.01
C ALA A 21 -9.78 12.68 -0.59
N VAL A 22 -9.63 12.97 -1.88
CA VAL A 22 -8.31 13.00 -2.54
C VAL A 22 -7.44 14.09 -1.95
N ILE A 23 -7.91 15.34 -1.92
CA ILE A 23 -7.13 16.48 -1.42
C ILE A 23 -6.86 16.31 0.09
N GLY A 24 -7.87 15.93 0.86
CA GLY A 24 -7.73 15.71 2.30
C GLY A 24 -6.73 14.60 2.63
N SER A 25 -6.79 13.46 1.93
CA SER A 25 -5.83 12.37 2.15
C SER A 25 -4.40 12.77 1.81
N VAL A 26 -4.18 13.48 0.70
CA VAL A 26 -2.85 13.96 0.31
C VAL A 26 -2.30 14.96 1.32
N ALA A 27 -3.12 15.92 1.75
CA ALA A 27 -2.70 16.93 2.73
C ALA A 27 -2.30 16.26 4.07
N ILE A 28 -3.14 15.37 4.59
CA ILE A 28 -2.87 14.67 5.85
C ILE A 28 -1.61 13.82 5.75
N VAL A 29 -1.46 13.02 4.68
CA VAL A 29 -0.28 12.17 4.49
C VAL A 29 0.99 13.01 4.35
N THR A 30 0.93 14.13 3.62
CA THR A 30 2.06 15.06 3.47
C THR A 30 2.51 15.61 4.82
N VAL A 31 1.57 16.06 5.66
CA VAL A 31 1.88 16.61 6.99
C VAL A 31 2.47 15.53 7.89
N LEU A 32 1.87 14.35 7.94
CA LEU A 32 2.38 13.23 8.73
C LEU A 32 3.79 12.80 8.28
N TYR A 33 4.02 12.77 6.96
CA TYR A 33 5.32 12.45 6.40
C TYR A 33 6.37 13.51 6.76
N ALA A 34 6.03 14.80 6.68
CA ALA A 34 6.93 15.88 7.06
C ALA A 34 7.32 15.81 8.55
N ILE A 35 6.35 15.53 9.43
CA ILE A 35 6.61 15.33 10.86
C ILE A 35 7.56 14.14 11.06
N LEU A 36 7.27 13.01 10.42
CA LEU A 36 8.07 11.79 10.53
C LEU A 36 9.51 12.03 10.08
N VAL A 37 9.73 12.64 8.90
CA VAL A 37 11.08 12.97 8.41
C VAL A 37 11.79 13.93 9.33
N SER A 38 11.10 14.93 9.87
CA SER A 38 11.68 15.89 10.83
C SER A 38 12.16 15.19 12.10
N ILE A 39 11.39 14.23 12.62
CA ILE A 39 11.80 13.42 13.78
C ILE A 39 13.03 12.57 13.44
N MET A 40 13.05 11.93 12.27
CA MET A 40 14.18 11.09 11.86
C MET A 40 15.48 11.88 11.73
N LEU A 41 15.44 13.03 11.06
CA LEU A 41 16.61 13.89 10.89
C LEU A 41 17.03 14.59 12.19
N GLY A 42 16.11 14.75 13.13
CA GLY A 42 16.41 15.23 14.49
C GLY A 42 17.15 14.20 15.34
N VAL A 43 16.96 12.90 15.07
CA VAL A 43 17.59 11.81 15.83
C VAL A 43 18.87 11.30 15.17
N VAL A 44 18.89 11.22 13.83
CA VAL A 44 20.02 10.67 13.06
C VAL A 44 20.52 11.73 12.07
N PRO A 45 21.82 12.10 12.11
CA PRO A 45 22.41 12.98 11.10
C PRO A 45 22.20 12.41 9.68
N TRP A 46 21.85 13.28 8.73
CA TRP A 46 21.60 12.90 7.32
C TRP A 46 22.64 11.96 6.69
N PRO A 47 23.97 12.12 6.91
CA PRO A 47 24.98 11.25 6.31
C PRO A 47 24.90 9.79 6.79
N ASP A 48 24.39 9.57 8.01
CA ASP A 48 24.39 8.27 8.69
C ASP A 48 23.02 7.57 8.62
N LEU A 49 22.05 8.18 7.94
CA LEU A 49 20.71 7.64 7.80
C LEU A 49 20.71 6.44 6.84
N SER A 50 20.30 5.28 7.35
CA SER A 50 20.19 4.04 6.59
C SER A 50 19.25 4.20 5.40
N GLN A 51 19.70 3.78 4.22
CA GLN A 51 18.84 3.79 3.02
C GLN A 51 17.79 2.66 3.05
N SER A 52 18.09 1.55 3.73
CA SER A 52 17.23 0.36 3.74
C SER A 52 16.23 0.35 4.91
N ALA A 53 16.62 0.85 6.09
CA ALA A 53 15.80 0.82 7.29
C ALA A 53 15.92 2.09 8.16
N PRO A 54 15.66 3.29 7.60
CA PRO A 54 15.83 4.55 8.32
C PRO A 54 14.93 4.67 9.55
N LEU A 55 13.71 4.11 9.50
CA LEU A 55 12.74 4.11 10.61
C LEU A 55 13.20 3.26 11.79
N THR A 56 13.71 2.07 11.50
CA THR A 56 14.22 1.16 12.54
C THR A 56 15.45 1.76 13.21
N GLN A 57 16.38 2.34 12.43
CA GLN A 57 17.56 3.00 12.97
C GLN A 57 17.19 4.21 13.83
N ALA A 58 16.33 5.11 13.34
CA ALA A 58 15.86 6.25 14.13
C ALA A 58 15.18 5.81 15.44
N THR A 59 14.40 4.71 15.40
CA THR A 59 13.74 4.17 16.61
C THR A 59 14.75 3.60 17.61
N GLN A 60 15.80 2.92 17.14
CA GLN A 60 16.86 2.38 18.01
C GLN A 60 17.64 3.49 18.70
N LEU A 61 17.98 4.58 17.99
CA LEU A 61 18.71 5.70 18.56
C LEU A 61 17.83 6.58 19.46
N ALA A 62 16.54 6.73 19.16
CA ALA A 62 15.61 7.54 19.96
C ALA A 62 15.28 6.90 21.33
N PHE A 63 15.32 5.56 21.44
CA PHE A 63 14.99 4.83 22.67
C PHE A 63 16.20 4.04 23.20
N PRO A 64 17.24 4.69 23.77
CA PRO A 64 18.38 3.97 24.32
C PRO A 64 17.98 3.12 25.55
N GLY A 65 18.46 1.87 25.60
CA GLY A 65 18.29 0.95 26.74
C GLY A 65 17.34 -0.23 26.49
N GLY A 66 16.82 -0.84 27.56
CA GLY A 66 16.00 -2.06 27.50
C GLY A 66 14.67 -1.93 26.74
N LEU A 67 14.22 -0.69 26.48
CA LEU A 67 13.00 -0.40 25.72
C LEU A 67 13.22 -0.36 24.19
N ALA A 68 14.47 -0.30 23.72
CA ALA A 68 14.80 -0.25 22.29
C ALA A 68 14.21 -1.44 21.52
N GLY A 69 14.36 -2.65 22.06
CA GLY A 69 13.87 -3.88 21.43
C GLY A 69 12.35 -3.90 21.29
N LEU A 70 11.63 -3.46 22.31
CA LEU A 70 10.16 -3.34 22.27
C LEU A 70 9.71 -2.27 21.28
N ALA A 71 10.33 -1.08 21.31
CA ALA A 71 9.99 0.02 20.41
C ALA A 71 10.20 -0.36 18.94
N VAL A 72 11.34 -0.98 18.62
CA VAL A 72 11.62 -1.50 17.27
C VAL A 72 10.60 -2.55 16.86
N THR A 73 10.29 -3.51 17.73
CA THR A 73 9.33 -4.58 17.42
C THR A 73 7.95 -4.01 17.10
N VAL A 74 7.47 -3.04 17.88
CA VAL A 74 6.16 -2.40 17.65
C VAL A 74 6.16 -1.63 16.34
N VAL A 75 7.20 -0.85 16.05
CA VAL A 75 7.30 -0.09 14.79
C VAL A 75 7.39 -1.02 13.58
N THR A 76 8.20 -2.07 13.65
CA THR A 76 8.33 -3.05 12.57
C THR A 76 7.03 -3.83 12.35
N LEU A 77 6.35 -4.26 13.42
CA LEU A 77 5.04 -4.90 13.29
C LEU A 77 4.00 -3.94 12.67
N GLY A 78 3.98 -2.68 13.11
CA GLY A 78 3.12 -1.65 12.52
C GLY A 78 3.40 -1.45 11.04
N ALA A 79 4.67 -1.38 10.65
CA ALA A 79 5.09 -1.24 9.25
C ALA A 79 4.70 -2.46 8.40
N LEU A 80 4.85 -3.67 8.93
CA LEU A 80 4.42 -4.91 8.27
C LEU A 80 2.90 -4.93 8.07
N LEU A 81 2.12 -4.62 9.11
CA LEU A 81 0.65 -4.57 9.02
C LEU A 81 0.18 -3.49 8.04
N ALA A 82 0.82 -2.32 8.04
CA ALA A 82 0.53 -1.26 7.08
C ALA A 82 0.84 -1.70 5.64
N THR A 83 1.94 -2.42 5.44
CA THR A 83 2.33 -2.97 4.13
C THR A 83 1.34 -4.01 3.64
N VAL A 84 0.93 -4.95 4.50
CA VAL A 84 -0.07 -5.97 4.19
C VAL A 84 -1.42 -5.32 3.85
N SER A 85 -1.86 -4.34 4.64
CA SER A 85 -3.09 -3.59 4.38
C SER A 85 -3.03 -2.86 3.03
N SER A 86 -1.91 -2.20 2.73
CA SER A 86 -1.70 -1.52 1.44
C SER A 86 -1.69 -2.50 0.27
N ALA A 87 -1.03 -3.64 0.41
CA ALA A 87 -0.97 -4.70 -0.60
C ALA A 87 -2.37 -5.27 -0.88
N ASN A 88 -3.14 -5.57 0.16
CA ASN A 88 -4.52 -6.03 0.04
C ASN A 88 -5.40 -5.02 -0.74
N ALA A 89 -5.28 -3.73 -0.41
CA ALA A 89 -5.99 -2.68 -1.14
C ALA A 89 -5.54 -2.57 -2.62
N SER A 90 -4.28 -2.85 -2.94
CA SER A 90 -3.78 -2.88 -4.33
C SER A 90 -4.36 -4.03 -5.13
N ILE A 91 -4.45 -5.22 -4.51
CA ILE A 91 -5.01 -6.42 -5.13
C ILE A 91 -6.50 -6.19 -5.43
N LEU A 92 -7.27 -5.65 -4.48
CA LEU A 92 -8.68 -5.35 -4.68
C LEU A 92 -8.91 -4.34 -5.81
N ALA A 93 -8.12 -3.26 -5.86
CA ALA A 93 -8.22 -2.27 -6.92
C ALA A 93 -7.91 -2.88 -8.30
N SER A 94 -6.87 -3.71 -8.40
CA SER A 94 -6.50 -4.39 -9.65
C SER A 94 -7.59 -5.35 -10.12
N ALA A 95 -8.20 -6.11 -9.20
CA ALA A 95 -9.31 -7.00 -9.52
C ALA A 95 -10.53 -6.26 -10.08
N ARG A 96 -10.88 -5.09 -9.51
CA ARG A 96 -11.99 -4.24 -10.01
C ARG A 96 -11.71 -3.69 -11.40
N ILE A 97 -10.50 -3.22 -11.66
CA ILE A 97 -10.12 -2.68 -12.98
C ILE A 97 -10.14 -3.81 -14.02
N ASN A 98 -9.57 -4.98 -13.73
CA ASN A 98 -9.59 -6.13 -14.63
C ASN A 98 -11.01 -6.62 -14.94
N PHE A 99 -11.91 -6.60 -13.95
CA PHE A 99 -13.32 -6.91 -14.14
C PHE A 99 -14.03 -5.88 -15.06
N ALA A 100 -13.81 -4.58 -14.83
CA ALA A 100 -14.36 -3.54 -15.68
C ALA A 100 -13.85 -3.64 -17.13
N MET A 101 -12.54 -3.91 -17.33
CA MET A 101 -11.97 -4.11 -18.67
C MET A 101 -12.48 -5.40 -19.34
N GLY A 102 -12.76 -6.45 -18.56
CA GLY A 102 -13.41 -7.67 -19.06
C GLY A 102 -14.86 -7.43 -19.49
N ARG A 103 -15.61 -6.61 -18.74
CA ARG A 103 -16.98 -6.18 -19.11
C ARG A 103 -16.99 -5.40 -20.41
N ASP A 104 -16.00 -4.53 -20.61
CA ASP A 104 -15.88 -3.68 -21.80
C ASP A 104 -15.25 -4.44 -23.00
N ARG A 105 -15.06 -5.77 -22.89
CA ARG A 105 -14.46 -6.67 -23.89
C ARG A 105 -13.05 -6.28 -24.35
N VAL A 106 -12.34 -5.48 -23.55
CA VAL A 106 -10.97 -5.03 -23.85
C VAL A 106 -9.95 -6.14 -23.52
N VAL A 107 -10.28 -7.04 -22.60
CA VAL A 107 -9.48 -8.22 -22.23
C VAL A 107 -10.24 -9.51 -22.54
N THR A 108 -9.51 -10.59 -22.88
CA THR A 108 -10.09 -11.91 -23.19
C THR A 108 -11.15 -12.32 -22.15
N ASN A 109 -12.35 -12.71 -22.61
CA ASN A 109 -13.51 -13.08 -21.78
C ASN A 109 -13.20 -14.11 -20.68
N TRP A 110 -12.12 -14.88 -20.82
CA TRP A 110 -11.64 -15.85 -19.85
C TRP A 110 -11.26 -15.25 -18.48
N LEU A 111 -10.79 -13.99 -18.44
CA LEU A 111 -10.46 -13.29 -17.19
C LEU A 111 -11.68 -12.79 -16.41
N ASN A 112 -12.85 -12.75 -17.07
CA ASN A 112 -14.09 -12.20 -16.53
C ASN A 112 -14.93 -13.24 -15.78
N GLU A 113 -14.42 -14.46 -15.59
CA GLU A 113 -15.16 -15.52 -14.93
C GLU A 113 -15.25 -15.26 -13.42
N ILE A 114 -16.47 -15.01 -12.96
CA ILE A 114 -16.81 -14.70 -11.57
C ILE A 114 -16.99 -16.00 -10.81
N HIS A 115 -16.42 -16.09 -9.60
CA HIS A 115 -16.64 -17.23 -8.73
C HIS A 115 -18.12 -17.31 -8.29
N PRO A 116 -18.82 -18.45 -8.49
CA PRO A 116 -20.27 -18.55 -8.31
C PRO A 116 -20.75 -18.27 -6.88
N ASN A 117 -19.93 -18.58 -5.87
CA ASN A 117 -20.29 -18.37 -4.45
C ASN A 117 -19.81 -17.05 -3.85
N TYR A 118 -18.77 -16.41 -4.42
CA TYR A 118 -18.12 -15.25 -3.80
C TYR A 118 -18.22 -13.97 -4.64
N ALA A 119 -18.83 -14.05 -5.83
CA ALA A 119 -18.97 -12.94 -6.75
C ALA A 119 -17.63 -12.22 -7.05
N THR A 120 -16.49 -12.91 -6.94
CA THR A 120 -15.15 -12.37 -7.13
C THR A 120 -14.48 -12.91 -8.39
N PRO A 121 -13.75 -12.07 -9.16
CA PRO A 121 -13.05 -12.50 -10.36
C PRO A 121 -11.75 -13.25 -10.00
N TYR A 122 -11.87 -14.50 -9.56
CA TYR A 122 -10.76 -15.30 -9.01
C TYR A 122 -9.59 -15.48 -9.99
N ARG A 123 -9.86 -15.59 -11.30
CA ARG A 123 -8.83 -15.72 -12.34
C ARG A 123 -8.00 -14.46 -12.51
N SER A 124 -8.65 -13.30 -12.48
CA SER A 124 -7.94 -12.01 -12.55
C SER A 124 -7.05 -11.81 -11.32
N ILE A 125 -7.49 -12.23 -10.14
CA ILE A 125 -6.70 -12.19 -8.90
C ILE A 125 -5.48 -13.12 -9.02
N LEU A 126 -5.67 -14.35 -9.50
CA LEU A 126 -4.58 -15.32 -9.69
C LEU A 126 -3.53 -14.83 -10.69
N VAL A 127 -3.94 -14.29 -11.84
CA VAL A 127 -3.01 -13.74 -12.84
C VAL A 127 -2.23 -12.55 -12.26
N THR A 128 -2.92 -11.62 -11.60
CA THR A 128 -2.26 -10.46 -10.98
C THR A 128 -1.28 -10.90 -9.89
N GLY A 129 -1.68 -11.86 -9.05
CA GLY A 129 -0.83 -12.44 -8.02
C GLY A 129 0.38 -13.17 -8.60
N ALA A 130 0.20 -13.97 -9.64
CA ALA A 130 1.29 -14.67 -10.32
C ALA A 130 2.29 -13.70 -10.94
N VAL A 131 1.82 -12.62 -11.57
CA VAL A 131 2.69 -11.56 -12.12
C VAL A 131 3.45 -10.86 -11.00
N ILE A 132 2.79 -10.51 -9.88
CA ILE A 132 3.47 -9.92 -8.71
C ILE A 132 4.56 -10.85 -8.18
N ILE A 133 4.27 -12.15 -8.01
CA ILE A 133 5.24 -13.15 -7.54
C ILE A 133 6.41 -13.26 -8.52
N LEU A 134 6.14 -13.27 -9.83
CA LEU A 134 7.18 -13.29 -10.86
C LEU A 134 8.10 -12.07 -10.75
N PHE A 135 7.51 -10.87 -10.63
CA PHE A 135 8.28 -9.64 -10.47
C PHE A 135 9.11 -9.64 -9.18
N ILE A 136 8.55 -10.10 -8.06
CA ILE A 136 9.29 -10.23 -6.80
C ILE A 136 10.43 -11.25 -6.94
N ALA A 137 10.19 -12.40 -7.59
CA ALA A 137 11.22 -13.42 -7.77
C ALA A 137 12.33 -12.99 -8.74
N ALA A 138 12.00 -12.17 -9.74
CA ALA A 138 12.93 -11.68 -10.76
C ALA A 138 13.74 -10.45 -10.29
N LEU A 139 13.08 -9.42 -9.74
CA LEU A 139 13.72 -8.17 -9.28
C LEU A 139 14.12 -8.20 -7.81
N GLY A 140 13.48 -9.02 -6.97
CA GLY A 140 13.80 -9.08 -5.54
C GLY A 140 15.14 -9.75 -5.23
N ARG A 141 15.87 -10.24 -6.25
CA ARG A 141 17.25 -10.72 -6.08
C ARG A 141 18.28 -9.59 -6.16
N ASP A 142 17.91 -8.44 -6.72
CA ASP A 142 18.81 -7.30 -6.97
C ASP A 142 18.62 -6.16 -5.94
N ILE A 143 17.80 -6.38 -4.91
CA ILE A 143 17.54 -5.46 -3.78
C ILE A 143 18.14 -6.06 -2.51
#